data_AF-A0A934ILT0-F1
#
_entry.id   AF-A0A934ILT0-F1
#
_cell.length_a   1.000
_cell.length_b   1.000
_cell.length_c   1.000
_cell.angle_alpha   90.00
_cell.angle_beta   90.00
_cell.angle_gamma   90.00
#
_symmetry.space_group_name_H-M   'P 1'
#
loop_
_entity.id
_entity.type
_entity.pdbx_description
1 polymer ?
#
loop_
_entity_poly.entity_id
_entity_poly.type
_entity_poly.pdbx_seq_one_letter_code
_entity_poly.pdbx_strand_id
1 'polypeptide(L)'
;MFVNIHERILKENGERWLAPNPFVPIITPAVRNHAQSVVARRDAAHADWGFKDPRACLFVDLWRTILSDPRFLVCLRHYTACIDSLVRRALESVRTTAERPLSQIHMRLAADEDRVARSWIAHMLPLVRLIRQNRDIVHVVTVGNLEPTDSITADLNARFGFRLDERPLADTFDDNLFRADAQARSRLSPETKAIAETVWQALTEAATPAASSAPARPLAHAV
;
A
#
# COMPACT_ATOMS: atom_id res chain seq x y z
N MET A 1 -12.49 -8.98 9.46
CA MET A 1 -12.08 -10.31 8.91
C MET A 1 -10.60 -10.30 8.52
N PHE A 2 -10.22 -9.69 7.39
CA PHE A 2 -8.79 -9.56 6.98
C PHE A 2 -7.95 -8.76 8.00
N VAL A 3 -8.52 -7.67 8.51
CA VAL A 3 -7.95 -6.89 9.62
C VAL A 3 -7.55 -7.76 10.81
N ASN A 4 -8.43 -8.66 11.24
CA ASN A 4 -8.22 -9.53 12.41
C ASN A 4 -7.12 -10.57 12.14
N ILE A 5 -7.01 -11.05 10.90
CA ILE A 5 -5.92 -11.94 10.47
C ILE A 5 -4.58 -11.20 10.61
N HIS A 6 -4.49 -9.98 10.07
CA HIS A 6 -3.29 -9.16 10.17
C HIS A 6 -2.94 -8.80 11.61
N GLU A 7 -3.91 -8.43 12.44
CA GLU A 7 -3.69 -8.16 13.87
C GLU A 7 -3.18 -9.39 14.61
N ARG A 8 -3.71 -10.57 14.29
CA ARG A 8 -3.24 -11.83 14.86
C ARG A 8 -1.81 -12.13 14.44
N ILE A 9 -1.46 -11.96 13.17
CA ILE A 9 -0.08 -12.13 12.69
C ILE A 9 0.86 -11.18 13.43
N LEU A 10 0.52 -9.89 13.49
CA LEU A 10 1.32 -8.89 14.20
C LEU A 10 1.52 -9.28 15.66
N LYS A 11 0.44 -9.64 16.37
CA LYS A 11 0.48 -10.04 17.77
C LYS A 11 1.37 -11.29 17.99
N GLU A 12 1.23 -12.31 17.15
CA GLU A 12 2.06 -13.54 17.22
C GLU A 12 3.54 -13.26 16.93
N ASN A 13 3.85 -12.17 16.21
CA ASN A 13 5.22 -11.71 15.92
C ASN A 13 5.73 -10.66 16.94
N GLY A 14 5.00 -10.39 18.02
CA GLY A 14 5.38 -9.35 19.00
C GLY A 14 5.25 -7.91 18.48
N GLU A 15 4.64 -7.73 17.32
CA GLU A 15 4.52 -6.47 16.61
C GLU A 15 3.13 -5.84 16.74
N ARG A 16 3.02 -4.57 16.30
CA ARG A 16 1.75 -3.84 16.19
C ARG A 16 1.66 -3.20 14.80
N TRP A 17 0.53 -2.55 14.50
CA TRP A 17 0.32 -1.92 13.19
C TRP A 17 1.36 -0.84 12.87
N LEU A 18 1.94 -0.18 13.88
CA LEU A 18 3.08 0.72 13.75
C LEU A 18 4.39 -0.02 14.05
N ALA A 19 4.60 -1.15 13.38
CA ALA A 19 5.85 -1.91 13.43
C ALA A 19 6.98 -0.97 12.98
N PRO A 20 7.96 -0.66 13.85
CA PRO A 20 8.94 0.36 13.57
C PRO A 20 10.07 -0.15 12.67
N ASN A 21 10.24 -1.45 12.54
CA ASN A 21 11.35 -2.04 11.80
C ASN A 21 10.83 -3.06 10.78
N PRO A 22 11.51 -3.21 9.64
CA PRO A 22 11.25 -4.31 8.72
C PRO A 22 11.42 -5.64 9.45
N PHE A 23 10.46 -6.56 9.25
CA PHE A 23 10.52 -7.91 9.79
C PHE A 23 9.98 -8.91 8.77
N VAL A 24 10.36 -10.17 8.93
CA VAL A 24 9.79 -11.27 8.16
C VAL A 24 8.70 -11.90 9.02
N PRO A 25 7.42 -11.83 8.62
CA PRO A 25 6.33 -12.32 9.44
C PRO A 25 6.33 -13.85 9.50
N ILE A 26 6.40 -14.39 10.71
CA ILE A 26 6.16 -15.80 10.98
C ILE A 26 4.65 -16.02 10.92
N ILE A 27 4.20 -16.85 9.97
CA ILE A 27 2.80 -17.22 9.81
C ILE A 27 2.58 -18.64 10.33
N THR A 28 1.90 -18.77 11.47
CA THR A 28 1.59 -20.09 12.04
C THR A 28 0.60 -20.87 11.14
N PRO A 29 0.63 -22.22 11.15
CA PRO A 29 -0.34 -23.02 10.41
C PRO A 29 -1.80 -22.67 10.74
N ALA A 30 -2.09 -22.37 12.01
CA ALA A 30 -3.43 -21.98 12.44
C ALA A 30 -3.90 -20.67 11.78
N VAL A 31 -3.03 -19.67 11.68
CA VAL A 31 -3.33 -18.41 10.99
C VAL A 31 -3.49 -18.64 9.48
N ARG A 32 -2.59 -19.41 8.86
CA ARG A 32 -2.66 -19.73 7.44
C ARG A 32 -3.98 -20.43 7.09
N ASN A 33 -4.36 -21.46 7.85
CA ASN A 33 -5.61 -22.20 7.64
C ASN A 33 -6.84 -21.30 7.80
N HIS A 34 -6.81 -20.38 8.79
CA HIS A 34 -7.89 -19.41 8.96
C HIS A 34 -7.98 -18.44 7.77
N ALA A 35 -6.86 -17.93 7.28
CA ALA A 35 -6.83 -17.06 6.11
C ALA A 35 -7.32 -17.77 4.85
N GLN A 36 -6.91 -19.03 4.62
CA GLN A 36 -7.39 -19.85 3.51
C GLN A 36 -8.90 -20.11 3.59
N SER A 37 -9.45 -20.41 4.77
CA SER A 37 -10.89 -20.57 4.97
C SER A 37 -11.66 -19.28 4.66
N VAL A 38 -11.09 -18.13 5.01
CA VAL A 38 -11.64 -16.81 4.66
C VAL A 38 -11.66 -16.59 3.15
N VAL A 39 -10.53 -16.87 2.46
CA VAL A 39 -10.41 -16.77 1.00
C VAL A 39 -11.43 -17.68 0.31
N ALA A 40 -11.47 -18.96 0.68
CA ALA A 40 -12.38 -19.93 0.08
C ALA A 40 -13.86 -19.52 0.19
N ARG A 41 -14.26 -18.92 1.32
CA ARG A 41 -15.63 -18.39 1.48
C ARG A 41 -15.91 -17.19 0.57
N ARG A 42 -14.91 -16.37 0.27
CA ARG A 42 -15.07 -15.22 -0.63
C ARG A 42 -15.12 -15.66 -2.08
N ASP A 43 -14.22 -16.56 -2.47
CA ASP A 43 -14.19 -17.19 -3.80
C ASP A 43 -15.52 -17.91 -4.10
N ALA A 44 -16.13 -18.57 -3.12
CA ALA A 44 -17.43 -19.22 -3.29
C ALA A 44 -18.61 -18.25 -3.40
N ALA A 45 -18.50 -17.04 -2.85
CA ALA A 45 -19.60 -16.08 -2.76
C ALA A 45 -19.58 -15.01 -3.87
N HIS A 46 -18.43 -14.77 -4.49
CA HIS A 46 -18.24 -13.67 -5.43
C HIS A 46 -17.33 -14.08 -6.59
N ALA A 47 -17.68 -13.67 -7.80
CA ALA A 47 -16.81 -13.84 -8.97
C ALA A 47 -15.54 -12.97 -8.83
N ASP A 48 -15.72 -11.71 -8.45
CA ASP A 48 -14.64 -10.78 -8.17
C ASP A 48 -14.79 -10.22 -6.75
N TRP A 49 -13.70 -10.21 -5.99
CA TRP A 49 -13.68 -9.56 -4.68
C TRP A 49 -12.29 -9.04 -4.34
N GLY A 50 -12.26 -7.99 -3.53
CA GLY A 50 -11.03 -7.43 -2.98
C GLY A 50 -11.19 -7.07 -1.51
N PHE A 51 -10.07 -6.70 -0.91
CA PHE A 51 -10.04 -6.05 0.39
C PHE A 51 -8.92 -5.02 0.42
N LYS A 52 -9.10 -3.99 1.23
CA LYS A 52 -8.09 -2.96 1.48
C LYS A 52 -7.71 -2.97 2.94
N ASP A 53 -6.41 -3.03 3.21
CA ASP A 53 -5.85 -2.83 4.53
C ASP A 53 -4.38 -2.38 4.38
N PRO A 54 -3.96 -1.21 4.92
CA PRO A 54 -2.57 -0.78 4.83
C PRO A 54 -1.57 -1.82 5.34
N ARG A 55 -1.94 -2.64 6.32
CA ARG A 55 -1.09 -3.71 6.87
C ARG A 55 -0.86 -4.86 5.89
N ALA A 56 -1.71 -5.01 4.87
CA ALA A 56 -1.53 -6.05 3.85
C ALA A 56 -0.17 -5.94 3.15
N CYS A 57 0.43 -4.74 3.11
CA CYS A 57 1.77 -4.52 2.57
C CYS A 57 2.84 -5.37 3.27
N LEU A 58 2.69 -5.62 4.58
CA LEU A 58 3.61 -6.47 5.36
C LEU A 58 3.44 -7.97 5.04
N PHE A 59 2.31 -8.36 4.45
CA PHE A 59 1.91 -9.76 4.30
C PHE A 59 1.66 -10.15 2.84
N VAL A 60 2.23 -9.40 1.89
CA VAL A 60 2.03 -9.65 0.45
C VAL A 60 2.43 -11.07 0.03
N ASP A 61 3.48 -11.63 0.63
CA ASP A 61 3.90 -13.00 0.34
C ASP A 61 2.86 -14.03 0.82
N LEU A 62 2.25 -13.80 1.99
CA LEU A 62 1.15 -14.66 2.45
C LEU A 62 0.01 -14.63 1.43
N TRP A 63 -0.48 -13.44 1.09
CA TRP A 63 -1.62 -13.26 0.19
C TRP A 63 -1.37 -13.83 -1.20
N ARG A 64 -0.17 -13.61 -1.76
CA ARG A 64 0.23 -14.19 -3.06
C ARG A 64 0.21 -15.73 -3.06
N THR A 65 0.44 -16.36 -1.91
CA THR A 65 0.45 -17.84 -1.80
C THR A 65 -0.90 -18.48 -1.50
N ILE A 66 -1.90 -17.71 -1.05
CA ILE A 66 -3.20 -18.27 -0.64
C ILE A 66 -4.38 -17.80 -1.49
N LEU A 67 -4.25 -16.67 -2.18
CA LEU A 67 -5.23 -16.24 -3.17
C LEU A 67 -5.12 -17.11 -4.42
N SER A 68 -6.25 -17.49 -4.98
CA SER A 68 -6.38 -18.32 -6.18
C SER A 68 -5.87 -17.59 -7.44
N ASP A 69 -6.25 -16.33 -7.59
CA ASP A 69 -5.80 -15.46 -8.68
C ASP A 69 -5.44 -14.06 -8.14
N PRO A 70 -4.27 -13.89 -7.49
CA PRO A 70 -3.94 -12.64 -6.81
C PRO A 70 -3.76 -11.50 -7.82
N ARG A 71 -4.42 -10.37 -7.57
CA ARG A 71 -4.17 -9.08 -8.22
C ARG A 71 -3.95 -8.02 -7.16
N PHE A 72 -2.93 -7.18 -7.35
CA PHE A 72 -2.55 -6.15 -6.39
C PHE A 72 -2.70 -4.77 -7.00
N LEU A 73 -3.53 -3.94 -6.38
CA LEU A 73 -3.53 -2.49 -6.60
C LEU A 73 -2.65 -1.83 -5.54
N VAL A 74 -1.54 -1.25 -5.96
CA VAL A 74 -0.58 -0.56 -5.08
C VAL A 74 -0.72 0.94 -5.25
N CYS A 75 -1.29 1.60 -4.24
CA CYS A 75 -1.40 3.07 -4.18
C CYS A 75 -0.14 3.66 -3.52
N LEU A 76 0.77 4.20 -4.31
CA LEU A 76 1.98 4.86 -3.84
C LEU A 76 1.72 6.33 -3.50
N ARG A 77 2.22 6.75 -2.35
CA ARG A 77 2.23 8.14 -1.91
C ARG A 77 3.59 8.45 -1.30
N HIS A 78 4.13 9.63 -1.61
CA HIS A 78 5.42 10.07 -1.09
C HIS A 78 5.44 9.99 0.44
N TYR A 79 6.56 9.54 1.01
CA TYR A 79 6.66 9.24 2.45
C TYR A 79 6.35 10.46 3.32
N THR A 80 6.78 11.67 2.92
CA THR A 80 6.48 12.91 3.66
C THR A 80 4.97 13.14 3.82
N ALA A 81 4.20 12.87 2.76
CA ALA A 81 2.75 13.05 2.78
C ALA A 81 2.04 11.95 3.58
N CYS A 82 2.60 10.74 3.62
CA CYS A 82 2.13 9.67 4.51
C CYS A 82 2.37 10.01 5.98
N ILE A 83 3.56 10.50 6.32
CA ILE A 83 3.93 10.87 7.69
C ILE A 83 3.07 12.04 8.17
N ASP A 84 2.96 13.11 7.40
CA ASP A 84 2.08 14.25 7.72
C ASP A 84 0.64 13.79 7.97
N SER A 85 0.08 12.97 7.08
CA SER A 85 -1.28 12.44 7.22
C SER A 85 -1.47 11.61 8.49
N LEU A 86 -0.47 10.81 8.89
CA LEU A 86 -0.50 10.03 10.14
C LEU A 86 -0.40 10.93 11.37
N VAL A 87 0.53 11.88 11.37
CA VAL A 87 0.73 12.83 12.48
C VAL A 87 -0.51 13.69 12.69
N ARG A 88 -1.08 14.27 11.62
CA ARG A 88 -2.31 15.07 11.72
C ARG A 88 -3.48 14.29 12.28
N ARG A 89 -3.69 13.04 11.83
CA ARG A 89 -4.76 12.18 12.37
C ARG A 89 -4.54 11.84 13.83
N ALA A 90 -3.29 11.59 14.24
CA ALA A 90 -2.97 11.35 15.64
C ALA A 90 -3.25 12.60 16.50
N LEU A 91 -2.81 13.78 16.06
CA LEU A 91 -3.10 15.05 16.74
C LEU A 91 -4.60 15.34 16.81
N GLU A 92 -5.34 15.11 15.74
CA GLU A 92 -6.80 15.29 15.73
C GLU A 92 -7.49 14.33 16.69
N SER A 93 -7.04 13.07 16.74
CA SER A 93 -7.57 12.11 17.71
C SER A 93 -7.24 12.50 19.16
N VAL A 94 -6.08 13.10 19.43
CA VAL A 94 -5.75 13.66 20.75
C VAL A 94 -6.73 14.79 21.12
N ARG A 95 -7.09 15.64 20.15
CA ARG A 95 -8.02 16.77 20.39
C ARG A 95 -9.45 16.32 20.64
N THR A 96 -9.87 15.22 20.02
CA THR A 96 -11.27 14.76 20.03
C THR A 96 -11.56 13.65 21.03
N THR A 97 -10.57 12.86 21.45
CA THR A 97 -10.79 11.75 22.38
C THR A 97 -10.81 12.19 23.85
N ALA A 98 -11.77 11.67 24.62
CA ALA A 98 -11.80 11.79 26.08
C ALA A 98 -10.94 10.70 26.78
N GLU A 99 -10.52 9.66 26.05
CA GLU A 99 -9.77 8.53 26.60
C GLU A 99 -8.27 8.84 26.75
N ARG A 100 -7.82 9.07 28.00
CA ARG A 100 -6.42 9.40 28.31
C ARG A 100 -5.39 8.37 27.79
N PRO A 101 -5.61 7.04 27.83
CA PRO A 101 -4.62 6.10 27.31
C PRO A 101 -4.43 6.21 25.79
N LEU A 102 -5.51 6.39 25.03
CA LEU A 102 -5.44 6.55 23.57
C LEU A 102 -4.79 7.88 23.19
N SER A 103 -5.13 8.97 23.89
CA SER A 103 -4.49 10.27 23.63
C SER A 103 -2.99 10.23 23.87
N GLN A 104 -2.50 9.55 24.92
CA GLN A 104 -1.06 9.39 25.16
C GLN A 104 -0.35 8.62 24.04
N ILE A 105 -0.97 7.57 23.51
CA ILE A 105 -0.41 6.79 22.38
C ILE A 105 -0.31 7.68 21.14
N HIS A 106 -1.36 8.43 20.83
CA HIS A 106 -1.37 9.31 19.66
C HIS A 106 -0.43 10.52 19.81
N MET A 107 -0.28 11.08 21.01
CA MET A 107 0.74 12.10 21.27
C MET A 107 2.16 11.57 21.02
N ARG A 108 2.47 10.35 21.49
CA ARG A 108 3.78 9.73 21.23
C ARG A 108 4.02 9.48 19.75
N LEU A 109 2.98 9.06 19.02
CA LEU A 109 3.07 8.89 17.57
C LEU A 109 3.36 10.24 16.88
N ALA A 110 2.62 11.28 17.24
CA ALA A 110 2.80 12.61 16.67
C ALA A 110 4.16 13.25 17.01
N ALA A 111 4.77 12.86 18.13
CA ALA A 111 6.07 13.36 18.57
C ALA A 111 7.28 12.67 17.91
N ASP A 112 7.11 11.48 17.33
CA ASP A 112 8.20 10.65 16.80
C ASP A 112 7.97 10.34 15.30
N GLU A 113 8.21 11.35 14.46
CA GLU A 113 8.12 11.22 12.99
C GLU A 113 9.06 10.14 12.45
N ASP A 114 10.22 9.97 13.07
CA ASP A 114 11.23 8.97 12.71
C ASP A 114 10.66 7.55 12.85
N ARG A 115 9.94 7.26 13.93
CA ARG A 115 9.23 5.99 14.10
C ARG A 115 8.14 5.79 13.06
N VAL A 116 7.40 6.85 12.70
CA VAL A 116 6.38 6.78 11.65
C VAL A 116 7.02 6.49 10.29
N ALA A 117 8.14 7.15 9.96
CA ALA A 117 8.89 6.93 8.74
C ALA A 117 9.47 5.52 8.66
N ARG A 118 10.08 5.01 9.73
CA ARG A 118 10.56 3.62 9.74
C ARG A 118 9.43 2.61 9.60
N SER A 119 8.24 2.90 10.14
CA SER A 119 7.06 2.08 9.88
C SER A 119 6.62 2.15 8.42
N TRP A 120 6.63 3.33 7.79
CA TRP A 120 6.40 3.46 6.35
C TRP A 120 7.42 2.63 5.54
N ILE A 121 8.71 2.73 5.86
CA ILE A 121 9.79 1.94 5.24
C ILE A 121 9.48 0.44 5.35
N ALA A 122 9.13 -0.04 6.56
CA ALA A 122 8.81 -1.45 6.80
C ALA A 122 7.64 -1.96 5.95
N HIS A 123 6.60 -1.13 5.76
CA HIS A 123 5.46 -1.49 4.92
C HIS A 123 5.80 -1.48 3.42
N MET A 124 6.70 -0.59 2.99
CA MET A 124 6.99 -0.40 1.57
C MET A 124 8.02 -1.40 1.02
N LEU A 125 8.95 -1.89 1.84
CA LEU A 125 10.00 -2.81 1.38
C LEU A 125 9.46 -4.09 0.73
N PRO A 126 8.44 -4.79 1.27
CA PRO A 126 7.85 -5.94 0.58
C PRO A 126 7.21 -5.58 -0.76
N LEU A 127 6.68 -4.35 -0.90
CA LEU A 127 6.10 -3.88 -2.14
C LEU A 127 7.14 -3.65 -3.23
N VAL A 128 8.35 -3.16 -2.90
CA VAL A 128 9.45 -3.06 -3.86
C VAL A 128 9.73 -4.43 -4.49
N ARG A 129 9.80 -5.49 -3.67
CA ARG A 129 9.99 -6.86 -4.16
C ARG A 129 8.81 -7.31 -5.04
N LEU A 130 7.58 -7.13 -4.54
CA LEU A 130 6.36 -7.52 -5.26
C LEU A 130 6.27 -6.86 -6.63
N ILE A 131 6.46 -5.54 -6.72
CA ILE A 131 6.37 -4.79 -7.98
C ILE A 131 7.46 -5.26 -8.96
N ARG A 132 8.69 -5.45 -8.49
CA ARG A 132 9.80 -5.89 -9.35
C ARG A 132 9.62 -7.30 -9.89
N GLN A 133 9.07 -8.21 -9.10
CA GLN A 133 9.01 -9.64 -9.43
C GLN A 133 7.68 -10.08 -10.08
N ASN A 134 6.62 -9.29 -9.95
CA ASN A 134 5.26 -9.70 -10.29
C ASN A 134 4.47 -8.61 -11.04
N ARG A 135 5.10 -7.98 -12.04
CA ARG A 135 4.49 -6.85 -12.80
C ARG A 135 3.18 -7.22 -13.48
N ASP A 136 3.01 -8.48 -13.88
CA ASP A 136 1.82 -9.02 -14.54
C ASP A 136 0.57 -9.02 -13.65
N ILE A 137 0.75 -9.15 -12.33
CA ILE A 137 -0.35 -9.18 -11.35
C ILE A 137 -0.42 -7.92 -10.45
N VAL A 138 0.42 -6.92 -10.72
CA VAL A 138 0.48 -5.68 -9.95
C VAL A 138 0.14 -4.48 -10.83
N HIS A 139 -0.81 -3.66 -10.39
CA HIS A 139 -1.07 -2.33 -10.94
C HIS A 139 -0.65 -1.29 -9.91
N VAL A 140 0.22 -0.36 -10.30
CA VAL A 140 0.74 0.68 -9.41
C VAL A 140 0.15 2.02 -9.81
N VAL A 141 -0.36 2.75 -8.82
CA VAL A 141 -0.92 4.09 -8.98
C VAL A 141 -0.18 5.03 -8.06
N THR A 142 0.39 6.10 -8.60
CA THR A 142 1.01 7.16 -7.79
C THR A 142 -0.01 8.22 -7.51
N VAL A 143 -0.47 8.29 -6.27
CA VAL A 143 -1.65 9.08 -5.90
C VAL A 143 -1.44 10.59 -6.08
N GLY A 144 -0.20 11.07 -5.97
CA GLY A 144 0.12 12.49 -6.24
C GLY A 144 0.08 12.88 -7.73
N ASN A 145 -0.05 11.91 -8.64
CA ASN A 145 -0.07 12.12 -10.09
C ASN A 145 -1.45 11.81 -10.69
N LEU A 146 -2.46 11.58 -9.86
CA LEU A 146 -3.81 11.27 -10.32
C LEU A 146 -4.56 12.56 -10.65
N GLU A 147 -5.19 12.57 -11.82
CA GLU A 147 -6.06 13.63 -12.28
C GLU A 147 -7.53 13.28 -12.01
N PRO A 148 -8.43 14.27 -11.81
CA PRO A 148 -9.85 14.00 -11.57
C PRO A 148 -10.55 13.18 -12.68
N THR A 149 -10.02 13.23 -13.90
CA THR A 149 -10.52 12.48 -15.05
C THR A 149 -10.04 11.03 -15.11
N ASP A 150 -9.03 10.64 -14.33
CA ASP A 150 -8.50 9.28 -14.34
C ASP A 150 -9.54 8.28 -13.82
N SER A 151 -9.47 7.02 -14.27
CA SER A 151 -10.36 5.96 -13.79
C SER A 151 -9.57 4.70 -13.44
N ILE A 152 -9.39 4.49 -12.13
CA ILE A 152 -8.71 3.29 -11.62
C ILE A 152 -9.51 2.03 -11.95
N THR A 153 -10.84 2.10 -11.97
CA THR A 153 -11.66 0.94 -12.34
C THR A 153 -11.51 0.59 -13.81
N ALA A 154 -11.42 1.58 -14.72
CA ALA A 154 -11.11 1.34 -16.12
C ALA A 154 -9.70 0.73 -16.30
N ASP A 155 -8.70 1.24 -15.57
CA ASP A 155 -7.33 0.68 -15.61
C ASP A 155 -7.29 -0.79 -15.17
N LEU A 156 -8.02 -1.12 -14.09
CA LEU A 156 -8.14 -2.49 -13.58
C LEU A 156 -8.89 -3.40 -14.54
N ASN A 157 -9.97 -2.93 -15.16
CA ASN A 157 -10.70 -3.66 -16.19
C ASN A 157 -9.79 -3.97 -17.39
N ALA A 158 -9.10 -2.95 -17.91
CA ALA A 158 -8.22 -3.09 -19.06
C ALA A 158 -7.02 -4.01 -18.77
N ARG A 159 -6.42 -3.90 -17.58
CA ARG A 159 -5.21 -4.67 -17.24
C ARG A 159 -5.50 -6.10 -16.82
N PHE A 160 -6.56 -6.32 -16.05
CA PHE A 160 -6.81 -7.60 -15.40
C PHE A 160 -8.09 -8.29 -15.86
N GLY A 161 -8.87 -7.66 -16.74
CA GLY A 161 -10.11 -8.24 -17.26
C GLY A 161 -11.28 -8.21 -16.27
N PHE A 162 -11.21 -7.36 -15.24
CA PHE A 162 -12.33 -7.16 -14.33
C PHE A 162 -13.52 -6.50 -15.06
N ARG A 163 -14.70 -6.55 -14.41
CA ARG A 163 -15.94 -5.91 -14.88
C ARG A 163 -16.47 -4.93 -13.83
N LEU A 164 -15.58 -4.06 -13.36
CA LEU A 164 -15.93 -3.00 -12.40
C LEU A 164 -16.66 -1.87 -13.12
N ASP A 165 -17.52 -1.16 -12.38
CA ASP A 165 -18.17 0.04 -12.88
C ASP A 165 -17.12 1.15 -13.12
N GLU A 166 -16.99 1.58 -14.36
CA GLU A 166 -16.00 2.57 -14.78
C GLU A 166 -16.46 3.96 -14.39
N ARG A 167 -15.69 4.62 -13.52
CA ARG A 167 -16.00 5.98 -13.07
C ARG A 167 -14.74 6.81 -13.00
N PRO A 168 -14.78 8.09 -13.41
CA PRO A 168 -13.68 9.01 -13.16
C PRO A 168 -13.52 9.22 -11.65
N LEU A 169 -12.31 9.57 -11.23
CA LEU A 169 -12.02 9.85 -9.82
C LEU A 169 -12.92 10.96 -9.29
N ALA A 170 -13.17 12.02 -10.06
CA ALA A 170 -14.03 13.15 -9.68
C ALA A 170 -15.42 12.73 -9.13
N ASP A 171 -15.96 11.60 -9.57
CA ASP A 171 -17.28 11.11 -9.13
C ASP A 171 -17.26 10.47 -7.74
N THR A 172 -16.08 10.14 -7.23
CA THR A 172 -15.89 9.40 -5.97
C THR A 172 -14.89 10.07 -5.02
N PHE A 173 -14.21 11.10 -5.49
CA PHE A 173 -13.06 11.71 -4.85
C PHE A 173 -13.40 13.08 -4.28
N ASP A 174 -12.93 13.34 -3.07
CA ASP A 174 -13.04 14.65 -2.40
C ASP A 174 -11.64 15.27 -2.35
N ASP A 175 -11.45 16.35 -3.10
CA ASP A 175 -10.20 17.11 -3.18
C ASP A 175 -9.70 17.58 -1.81
N ASN A 176 -10.58 17.77 -0.83
CA ASN A 176 -10.20 18.16 0.53
C ASN A 176 -9.42 17.07 1.27
N LEU A 177 -9.54 15.81 0.85
CA LEU A 177 -8.80 14.68 1.41
C LEU A 177 -7.36 14.61 0.86
N PHE A 178 -7.09 15.30 -0.25
CA PHE A 178 -5.78 15.39 -0.90
C PHE A 178 -5.19 16.80 -0.84
N ARG A 179 -4.96 17.28 0.38
CA ARG A 179 -4.05 18.42 0.57
C ARG A 179 -2.62 17.96 0.28
N ALA A 180 -2.12 18.37 -0.89
CA ALA A 180 -0.76 18.09 -1.40
C ALA A 180 0.35 18.86 -0.66
N ASP A 181 0.03 19.64 0.38
CA ASP A 181 1.01 20.37 1.19
C ASP A 181 1.74 19.47 2.19
N ALA A 182 2.59 18.59 1.66
CA ALA A 182 3.55 17.81 2.44
C ALA A 182 4.99 18.23 2.12
N GLN A 183 5.22 19.55 2.06
CA GLN A 183 6.55 20.15 2.22
C GLN A 183 6.74 20.79 3.60
N ALA A 184 5.74 20.72 4.49
CA ALA A 184 5.84 21.24 5.85
C ALA A 184 6.87 20.43 6.67
N ARG A 185 8.13 20.86 6.62
CA ARG A 185 9.23 20.64 7.57
C ARG A 185 9.14 19.32 8.35
N SER A 186 9.24 18.21 7.64
CA SER A 186 9.36 16.90 8.27
C SER A 186 10.59 16.90 9.20
N ARG A 187 10.40 16.48 10.45
CA ARG A 187 11.40 16.48 11.53
C ARG A 187 12.25 15.21 11.52
N LEU A 188 12.32 14.52 10.38
CA LEU A 188 13.08 13.29 10.26
C LEU A 188 14.57 13.53 10.47
N SER A 189 15.22 12.59 11.12
CA SER A 189 16.67 12.52 11.15
C SER A 189 17.24 12.38 9.72
N PRO A 190 18.45 12.91 9.45
CA PRO A 190 19.09 12.77 8.14
C PRO A 190 19.19 11.30 7.68
N GLU A 191 19.49 10.40 8.60
CA GLU A 191 19.58 8.95 8.34
C GLU A 191 18.22 8.36 7.91
N THR A 192 17.17 8.57 8.71
CA THR A 192 15.83 8.06 8.39
C THR A 192 15.32 8.64 7.08
N LYS A 193 15.58 9.93 6.83
CA LYS A 193 15.24 10.59 5.56
C LYS A 193 15.94 9.94 4.36
N ALA A 194 17.25 9.67 4.46
CA ALA A 194 18.02 9.05 3.39
C ALA A 194 17.52 7.64 3.05
N ILE A 195 17.17 6.84 4.07
CA ILE A 195 16.60 5.50 3.87
C ILE A 195 15.21 5.59 3.23
N ALA A 196 14.34 6.48 3.73
CA ALA A 196 13.00 6.67 3.17
C ALA A 196 13.04 7.11 1.69
N GLU A 197 13.96 8.02 1.35
CA GLU A 197 14.20 8.45 -0.02
C GLU A 197 14.67 7.30 -0.92
N THR A 198 15.62 6.48 -0.44
CA THR A 198 16.09 5.30 -1.18
C THR A 198 14.95 4.32 -1.47
N VAL A 199 14.09 4.07 -0.49
CA VAL A 199 12.92 3.20 -0.67
C VAL A 199 11.91 3.82 -1.63
N TRP A 200 11.69 5.13 -1.55
CA TRP A 200 10.82 5.85 -2.47
C TRP A 200 11.30 5.74 -3.92
N GLN A 201 12.60 5.97 -4.16
CA GLN A 201 13.21 5.80 -5.48
C GLN A 201 13.07 4.38 -6.00
N ALA A 202 13.34 3.37 -5.15
CA ALA A 202 13.20 1.97 -5.54
C ALA A 202 11.75 1.61 -5.91
N LEU A 203 10.75 2.19 -5.24
CA LEU A 203 9.33 2.02 -5.56
C LEU A 203 8.95 2.67 -6.89
N THR A 204 9.36 3.92 -7.12
CA THR A 204 9.01 4.67 -8.34
C THR A 204 9.69 4.06 -9.56
N GLU A 205 10.97 3.69 -9.47
CA GLU A 205 11.68 2.95 -10.53
C GLU A 205 11.02 1.61 -10.85
N ALA A 206 10.59 0.87 -9.81
CA ALA A 206 9.89 -0.39 -10.00
C ALA A 206 8.51 -0.18 -10.67
N ALA A 207 7.84 0.93 -10.37
CA ALA A 207 6.54 1.28 -10.93
C ALA A 207 6.61 1.77 -12.38
N THR A 208 7.72 2.40 -12.79
CA THR A 208 7.89 2.84 -14.18
C THR A 208 7.87 1.63 -15.12
N PRO A 209 7.08 1.66 -16.21
CA PRO A 209 7.17 0.64 -17.25
C PRO A 209 8.61 0.56 -17.76
N ALA A 210 9.16 -0.64 -17.89
CA ALA A 210 10.41 -0.79 -18.63
C ALA A 210 10.19 -0.18 -20.03
N ALA A 211 11.10 0.68 -20.49
CA ALA A 211 11.06 1.20 -21.85
C ALA A 211 10.81 0.03 -22.79
N SER A 212 9.69 0.09 -23.51
CA SER A 212 9.34 -0.93 -24.50
C SER A 212 10.52 -1.06 -25.46
N SER A 213 11.22 -2.20 -25.43
CA SER A 213 11.96 -2.65 -26.59
C SER A 213 10.89 -3.06 -27.61
N ALA A 214 10.39 -2.07 -28.36
CA ALA A 214 9.56 -2.34 -29.51
C ALA A 214 10.35 -3.31 -30.41
N PRO A 215 9.77 -4.44 -30.84
CA PRO A 215 10.43 -5.27 -31.83
C PRO A 215 10.63 -4.42 -33.08
N ALA A 216 11.87 -4.36 -33.57
CA ALA A 216 12.18 -3.69 -34.82
C ALA A 216 11.23 -4.22 -35.89
N ARG A 217 10.39 -3.34 -36.43
CA ARG A 217 9.55 -3.63 -37.61
C ARG A 217 10.51 -4.18 -38.69
N PRO A 218 10.28 -5.38 -39.24
CA PRO A 218 11.09 -5.82 -40.36
C PRO A 218 10.85 -4.85 -41.51
N LEU A 219 11.95 -4.35 -42.07
CA LEU A 219 11.95 -3.57 -43.30
C LEU A 219 11.22 -4.40 -44.36
N ALA A 220 10.09 -3.86 -44.84
CA ALA A 220 9.42 -4.42 -46.00
C ALA A 220 10.40 -4.35 -47.19
N HIS A 221 10.87 -5.52 -47.63
CA HIS A 221 11.49 -5.64 -48.93
C HIS A 221 10.40 -5.37 -49.98
N ALA A 222 10.49 -4.19 -50.61
CA ALA A 222 9.84 -3.96 -51.88
C ALA A 222 10.51 -4.87 -52.92
N VAL A 223 9.69 -5.71 -53.57
CA VAL A 223 9.98 -6.33 -54.86
C VAL A 223 8.96 -5.75 -55.85
#